data_AF-A0A538SID1-F1
#
_entry.id   AF-A0A538SID1-F1
#
_cell.length_a   1.000
_cell.length_b   1.000
_cell.length_c   1.000
_cell.angle_alpha   90.00
_cell.angle_beta   90.00
_cell.angle_gamma   90.00
#
_symmetry.space_group_name_H-M   'P 1'
#
loop_
_entity.id
_entity.type
_entity.pdbx_description
1 polymer ?
#
loop_
_entity_poly.entity_id
_entity_poly.type
_entity_poly.pdbx_seq_one_letter_code
_entity_poly.pdbx_strand_id
1 'polypeptide(L)'
;MLRRGARPRRDRRGHRAQPSDPAGLPPQSRSLRRGGAGRAAQGQGSGQHPHPAWPEGMSWVLHRVDDRLIHGQVVIAWGHRLNPRTIWVVDDASAANSWERDLLQSAAPGVEVRVLTVAEAAARYGEVAAVQGPAFLVVRDLATARALVEAGAAIPSFNLGGLHYAPGKEKVNEYIYLDESDRSAARALEARGVELVVQDVPASRAQRLGSLDPESAAS
;
A
#
# COMPACT_ATOMS: atom_id res chain seq x y z
N MET A 1 0.06 -7.07 -77.96
CA MET A 1 -0.33 -8.39 -77.42
C MET A 1 -1.02 -8.13 -76.08
N LEU A 2 -2.32 -8.41 -75.91
CA LEU A 2 -2.90 -9.71 -75.46
C LEU A 2 -2.40 -10.07 -74.03
N ARG A 3 -3.24 -10.32 -73.00
CA ARG A 3 -4.68 -10.68 -72.97
C ARG A 3 -5.29 -10.56 -71.55
N ARG A 4 -6.62 -10.30 -71.49
CA ARG A 4 -7.59 -10.66 -70.42
C ARG A 4 -7.42 -10.03 -69.01
N GLY A 5 -8.47 -9.64 -68.28
CA GLY A 5 -9.91 -9.57 -68.61
C GLY A 5 -10.84 -10.13 -67.52
N ALA A 6 -11.72 -9.26 -67.00
CA ALA A 6 -12.93 -9.53 -66.19
C ALA A 6 -12.80 -10.07 -64.74
N ARG A 7 -13.32 -9.27 -63.80
CA ARG A 7 -13.79 -9.71 -62.46
C ARG A 7 -15.24 -10.18 -62.56
N PRO A 8 -15.70 -11.17 -61.77
CA PRO A 8 -17.12 -11.49 -61.64
C PRO A 8 -17.86 -10.49 -60.73
N ARG A 9 -19.13 -10.23 -61.04
CA ARG A 9 -20.06 -9.40 -60.25
C ARG A 9 -20.72 -10.21 -59.13
N ARG A 10 -21.19 -9.52 -58.08
CA ARG A 10 -22.36 -9.97 -57.32
C ARG A 10 -23.22 -8.77 -56.89
N ASP A 11 -24.32 -8.56 -57.60
CA ASP A 11 -25.42 -7.73 -57.13
C ASP A 11 -26.19 -8.45 -56.01
N ARG A 12 -26.67 -7.72 -55.01
CA ARG A 12 -28.11 -7.47 -54.81
C ARG A 12 -28.38 -6.49 -53.66
N ARG A 13 -29.32 -5.58 -53.90
CA ARG A 13 -29.85 -4.60 -52.94
C ARG A 13 -30.89 -5.25 -52.02
N GLY A 14 -31.12 -4.65 -50.85
CA GLY A 14 -32.26 -4.98 -49.98
C GLY A 14 -32.41 -3.97 -48.85
N HIS A 15 -33.22 -2.92 -49.06
CA HIS A 15 -33.53 -1.93 -48.01
C HIS A 15 -34.70 -2.38 -47.13
N ARG A 16 -34.50 -2.26 -45.81
CA ARG A 16 -35.42 -1.73 -44.78
C ARG A 16 -36.94 -1.96 -44.93
N ALA A 17 -37.52 -2.67 -43.95
CA ALA A 17 -38.85 -2.36 -43.37
C ALA A 17 -38.95 -2.89 -41.92
N GLN A 18 -39.57 -2.10 -41.03
CA GLN A 18 -40.21 -2.55 -39.77
C GLN A 18 -41.73 -2.49 -39.94
N PRO A 19 -42.52 -3.38 -39.30
CA PRO A 19 -43.33 -3.05 -38.10
C PRO A 19 -43.37 -4.21 -37.05
N SER A 20 -43.98 -4.15 -35.84
CA SER A 20 -44.58 -3.08 -35.01
C SER A 20 -44.71 -3.50 -33.51
N ASP A 21 -45.01 -2.51 -32.68
CA ASP A 21 -45.70 -2.46 -31.36
C ASP A 21 -46.92 -3.40 -31.12
N PRO A 22 -47.60 -3.38 -29.92
CA PRO A 22 -47.15 -3.06 -28.55
C PRO A 22 -47.77 -3.94 -27.41
N ALA A 23 -47.18 -3.95 -26.20
CA ALA A 23 -47.84 -4.17 -24.89
C ALA A 23 -46.84 -3.89 -23.74
N GLY A 24 -47.13 -3.22 -22.61
CA GLY A 24 -48.36 -2.59 -22.12
C GLY A 24 -48.97 -3.33 -20.92
N LEU A 25 -48.72 -2.86 -19.68
CA LEU A 25 -49.49 -3.02 -18.41
C LEU A 25 -48.74 -2.25 -17.26
N PRO A 26 -49.36 -1.94 -16.08
CA PRO A 26 -49.26 -0.60 -15.49
C PRO A 26 -48.63 -0.50 -14.08
N PRO A 27 -48.37 0.72 -13.57
CA PRO A 27 -47.89 0.94 -12.20
C PRO A 27 -49.02 1.03 -11.16
N GLN A 28 -48.92 0.27 -10.07
CA GLN A 28 -49.72 0.39 -8.84
C GLN A 28 -48.85 -0.02 -7.63
N SER A 29 -48.94 0.53 -6.42
CA SER A 29 -49.82 1.58 -5.88
C SER A 29 -49.12 2.36 -4.75
N ARG A 30 -49.61 3.56 -4.44
CA ARG A 30 -49.31 4.27 -3.18
C ARG A 30 -50.22 3.75 -2.07
N SER A 31 -49.67 3.45 -0.90
CA SER A 31 -50.42 3.62 0.35
C SER A 31 -49.56 4.30 1.42
N LEU A 32 -50.13 5.32 2.04
CA LEU A 32 -49.57 6.05 3.18
C LEU A 32 -50.39 5.68 4.41
N ARG A 33 -49.77 5.18 5.49
CA ARG A 33 -50.21 5.47 6.87
C ARG A 33 -49.00 5.63 7.81
N ARG A 34 -49.21 6.45 8.84
CA ARG A 34 -48.20 6.95 9.79
C ARG A 34 -48.08 6.07 11.03
N GLY A 35 -46.91 6.16 11.68
CA GLY A 35 -46.62 5.69 13.04
C GLY A 35 -45.24 5.03 13.09
N GLY A 36 -44.32 5.37 13.99
CA GLY A 36 -44.33 6.40 15.04
C GLY A 36 -43.36 6.02 16.15
N ALA A 37 -42.21 6.71 16.24
CA ALA A 37 -41.19 6.66 17.31
C ALA A 37 -40.59 5.28 17.69
N GLY A 38 -39.26 5.14 17.60
CA GLY A 38 -38.56 3.94 18.07
C GLY A 38 -37.16 3.68 17.49
N ARG A 39 -36.33 4.71 17.28
CA ARG A 39 -34.94 4.50 16.85
C ARG A 39 -34.06 4.05 18.02
N ALA A 40 -34.00 2.75 18.25
CA ALA A 40 -32.88 2.14 18.98
C ALA A 40 -31.63 2.24 18.10
N ALA A 41 -30.69 3.10 18.48
CA ALA A 41 -29.43 3.23 17.76
C ALA A 41 -28.55 2.00 18.06
N GLN A 42 -28.47 1.07 17.10
CA GLN A 42 -27.43 0.05 17.09
C GLN A 42 -26.10 0.75 16.80
N GLY A 43 -25.34 1.04 17.85
CA GLY A 43 -24.00 1.59 17.74
C GLY A 43 -23.11 0.60 16.99
N GLN A 44 -22.69 0.97 15.79
CA GLN A 44 -21.70 0.21 15.04
C GLN A 44 -20.37 0.30 15.79
N GLY A 45 -19.98 -0.79 16.43
CA GLY A 45 -18.67 -0.92 17.06
C GLY A 45 -17.59 -0.91 15.99
N SER A 46 -17.12 0.28 15.60
CA SER A 46 -15.86 0.42 14.88
C SER A 46 -14.77 -0.20 15.73
N GLY A 47 -14.18 -1.30 15.25
CA GLY A 47 -13.03 -1.97 15.88
C GLY A 47 -11.77 -1.11 15.80
N GLN A 48 -11.79 0.05 16.46
CA GLN A 48 -10.64 0.88 16.69
C GLN A 48 -9.79 0.17 17.75
N HIS A 49 -8.84 -0.64 17.31
CA HIS A 49 -7.71 -0.99 18.17
C HIS A 49 -6.96 0.31 18.47
N PRO A 50 -6.87 0.75 19.73
CA PRO A 50 -6.15 1.97 20.05
C PRO A 50 -4.66 1.72 19.80
N HIS A 51 -4.04 2.49 18.91
CA HIS A 51 -2.61 2.73 19.04
C HIS A 51 -2.39 3.34 20.43
N PRO A 52 -1.37 2.90 21.19
CA PRO A 52 -1.01 3.57 22.43
C PRO A 52 -0.74 5.05 22.12
N ALA A 53 -1.30 5.94 22.94
CA ALA A 53 -1.11 7.38 22.75
C ALA A 53 0.38 7.70 22.90
N TRP A 54 1.00 8.18 21.83
CA TRP A 54 2.40 8.58 21.85
C TRP A 54 2.55 9.79 22.78
N PRO A 55 3.46 9.74 23.78
CA PRO A 55 3.71 10.86 24.67
C PRO A 55 4.31 12.05 23.90
N GLU A 56 4.19 13.26 24.45
CA GLU A 56 4.72 14.46 23.80
C GLU A 56 6.25 14.45 23.75
N GLY A 57 6.80 14.45 22.52
CA GLY A 57 8.23 14.28 22.24
C GLY A 57 8.51 12.95 21.57
N MET A 58 8.74 12.98 20.25
CA MET A 58 8.87 11.85 19.33
C MET A 58 7.57 11.06 19.04
N SER A 59 7.30 10.81 17.75
CA SER A 59 6.85 9.48 17.34
C SER A 59 7.18 9.22 15.87
N TRP A 60 7.97 8.18 15.66
CA TRP A 60 7.91 7.40 14.44
C TRP A 60 6.49 6.82 14.35
N VAL A 61 5.66 7.36 13.46
CA VAL A 61 4.25 6.94 13.33
C VAL A 61 4.06 5.74 12.41
N LEU A 62 5.08 5.42 11.60
CA LEU A 62 5.14 4.24 10.76
C LEU A 62 6.59 3.92 10.38
N HIS A 63 6.92 2.63 10.33
CA HIS A 63 8.06 2.11 9.58
C HIS A 63 7.48 1.16 8.53
N ARG A 64 7.81 1.35 7.24
CA ARG A 64 7.21 0.58 6.14
C ARG A 64 8.28 -0.09 5.30
N VAL A 65 7.99 -1.31 4.86
CA VAL A 65 8.70 -1.98 3.77
C VAL A 65 7.84 -1.88 2.51
N ASP A 66 8.33 -1.19 1.48
CA ASP A 66 7.66 -1.00 0.19
C ASP A 66 8.71 -0.87 -0.92
N ASP A 67 8.73 -1.80 -1.87
CA ASP A 67 9.75 -1.86 -2.94
C ASP A 67 9.74 -0.66 -3.90
N ARG A 68 8.62 0.07 -3.93
CA ARG A 68 8.42 1.33 -4.66
C ARG A 68 8.70 2.58 -3.82
N LEU A 69 9.08 2.43 -2.55
CA LEU A 69 9.41 3.51 -1.63
C LEU A 69 8.30 4.57 -1.55
N ILE A 70 8.58 5.81 -2.00
CA ILE A 70 7.60 6.90 -2.08
C ILE A 70 6.87 6.81 -3.42
N HIS A 71 5.63 6.32 -3.41
CA HIS A 71 4.75 6.30 -4.59
C HIS A 71 3.34 6.79 -4.30
N GLY A 72 2.64 7.23 -5.35
CA GLY A 72 1.42 8.04 -5.24
C GLY A 72 0.29 7.44 -4.39
N GLN A 73 0.10 6.11 -4.40
CA GLN A 73 -0.93 5.48 -3.57
C GLN A 73 -0.58 5.49 -2.07
N VAL A 74 0.70 5.30 -1.73
CA VAL A 74 1.18 5.32 -0.34
C VAL A 74 1.23 6.73 0.22
N VAL A 75 1.76 7.69 -0.54
CA VAL A 75 1.83 9.10 -0.12
C VAL A 75 0.44 9.66 0.13
N ILE A 76 -0.54 9.37 -0.72
CA ILE A 76 -1.91 9.84 -0.52
C ILE A 76 -2.55 9.12 0.68
N ALA A 77 -2.56 7.78 0.69
CA ALA A 77 -3.31 7.03 1.70
C ALA A 77 -2.73 7.19 3.12
N TRP A 78 -1.41 7.03 3.27
CA TRP A 78 -0.74 7.18 4.56
C TRP A 78 -0.46 8.65 4.91
N GLY A 79 -0.17 9.51 3.94
CA GLY A 79 0.01 10.94 4.17
C GLY A 79 -1.24 11.61 4.73
N HIS A 80 -2.43 11.32 4.20
CA HIS A 80 -3.67 11.85 4.77
C HIS A 80 -3.97 11.30 6.18
N ARG A 81 -3.60 10.04 6.47
CA ARG A 81 -3.92 9.39 7.75
C ARG A 81 -2.93 9.75 8.87
N LEU A 82 -1.66 9.93 8.54
CA LEU A 82 -0.56 10.15 9.50
C LEU A 82 -0.07 11.60 9.53
N ASN A 83 -0.30 12.36 8.45
CA ASN A 83 0.15 13.73 8.25
C ASN A 83 1.64 13.95 8.65
N PRO A 84 2.57 13.16 8.07
CA PRO A 84 3.98 13.22 8.43
C PRO A 84 4.58 14.58 8.04
N ARG A 85 5.43 15.13 8.91
CA ARG A 85 6.24 16.31 8.58
C ARG A 85 7.54 15.92 7.88
N THR A 86 8.07 14.75 8.19
CA THR A 86 9.32 14.23 7.63
C THR A 86 9.16 12.76 7.23
N ILE A 87 9.64 12.40 6.04
CA ILE A 87 9.77 11.01 5.56
C ILE A 87 11.26 10.69 5.41
N TRP A 88 11.70 9.57 5.98
CA TRP A 88 13.04 9.01 5.75
C TRP A 88 12.91 7.83 4.78
N VAL A 89 13.52 7.96 3.61
CA VAL A 89 13.74 6.88 2.66
C VAL A 89 15.11 6.31 2.96
N VAL A 90 15.17 5.06 3.37
CA VAL A 90 16.42 4.38 3.71
C VAL A 90 16.71 3.34 2.63
N ASP A 91 17.61 3.70 1.71
CA ASP A 91 17.95 2.91 0.52
C ASP A 91 19.32 3.37 -0.01
N ASP A 92 20.36 2.53 0.16
CA ASP A 92 21.74 2.90 -0.18
C ASP A 92 21.91 3.23 -1.68
N ALA A 93 21.14 2.58 -2.56
CA ALA A 93 21.19 2.80 -4.01
C ALA A 93 20.67 4.20 -4.39
N SER A 94 19.45 4.55 -3.96
CA SER A 94 18.90 5.89 -4.17
C SER A 94 19.65 6.96 -3.36
N ALA A 95 20.27 6.61 -2.23
CA ALA A 95 21.16 7.51 -1.50
C ALA A 95 22.47 7.80 -2.25
N ALA A 96 22.96 6.89 -3.11
CA ALA A 96 24.12 7.10 -3.97
C ALA A 96 23.78 7.79 -5.31
N ASN A 97 22.56 7.63 -5.83
CA ASN A 97 22.12 8.19 -7.11
C ASN A 97 21.42 9.55 -6.95
N SER A 98 22.04 10.64 -7.44
CA SER A 98 21.46 11.99 -7.33
C SER A 98 20.10 12.15 -8.03
N TRP A 99 19.90 11.50 -9.18
CA TRP A 99 18.63 11.61 -9.91
C TRP A 99 17.48 10.88 -9.18
N GLU A 100 17.75 9.69 -8.60
CA GLU A 100 16.77 8.99 -7.78
C GLU A 100 16.47 9.76 -6.49
N ARG A 101 17.49 10.36 -5.87
CA ARG A 101 17.32 11.24 -4.70
C ARG A 101 16.38 12.40 -5.00
N ASP A 102 16.66 13.16 -6.06
CA ASP A 102 15.84 14.32 -6.46
C ASP A 102 14.40 13.90 -6.79
N LEU A 103 14.22 12.76 -7.47
CA LEU A 103 12.92 12.18 -7.78
C LEU A 103 12.12 11.85 -6.51
N LEU A 104 12.72 11.11 -5.57
CA LEU A 104 12.10 10.75 -4.29
C LEU A 104 11.75 11.98 -3.46
N GLN A 105 12.63 13.00 -3.46
CA GLN A 105 12.38 14.26 -2.75
C GLN A 105 11.22 15.06 -3.37
N SER A 106 11.05 15.00 -4.68
CA SER A 106 9.90 15.63 -5.35
C SER A 106 8.55 14.92 -5.11
N ALA A 107 8.57 13.65 -4.70
CA ALA A 107 7.39 12.78 -4.71
C ALA A 107 6.41 12.98 -3.53
N ALA A 108 6.77 13.79 -2.52
CA ALA A 108 5.88 14.15 -1.41
C ALA A 108 5.86 15.68 -1.14
N PRO A 109 5.18 16.48 -1.99
CA PRO A 109 5.11 17.93 -1.84
C PRO A 109 4.55 18.37 -0.47
N GLY A 110 5.26 19.28 0.20
CA GLY A 110 4.88 19.78 1.53
C GLY A 110 5.37 18.93 2.72
N VAL A 111 6.11 17.84 2.46
CA VAL A 111 6.74 16.98 3.47
C VAL A 111 8.26 17.02 3.28
N GLU A 112 9.04 17.05 4.36
CA GLU A 112 10.49 16.96 4.28
C GLU A 112 10.89 15.52 3.93
N VAL A 113 11.46 15.28 2.74
CA VAL A 113 11.98 13.96 2.36
C VAL A 113 13.50 13.92 2.52
N ARG A 114 13.98 12.98 3.33
CA ARG A 114 15.40 12.64 3.45
C ARG A 114 15.64 11.27 2.84
N VAL A 115 16.60 11.18 1.92
CA VAL A 115 17.12 9.90 1.41
C VAL A 115 18.45 9.65 2.09
N LEU A 116 18.56 8.52 2.78
CA LEU A 116 19.66 8.17 3.68
C LEU A 116 20.17 6.76 3.36
N THR A 117 21.45 6.52 3.60
CA THR A 117 21.97 5.15 3.71
C THR A 117 21.48 4.48 5.00
N VAL A 118 21.56 3.15 5.06
CA VAL A 118 21.27 2.37 6.29
C VAL A 118 22.14 2.83 7.45
N ALA A 119 23.42 3.10 7.20
CA ALA A 119 24.37 3.55 8.22
C ALA A 119 24.01 4.93 8.79
N GLU A 120 23.69 5.90 7.92
CA GLU A 120 23.23 7.23 8.34
C GLU A 120 21.89 7.16 9.07
N ALA A 121 20.94 6.37 8.56
CA ALA A 121 19.63 6.22 9.18
C ALA A 121 19.72 5.60 10.57
N ALA A 122 20.53 4.54 10.75
CA ALA A 122 20.74 3.90 12.05
C ALA A 122 21.39 4.85 13.06
N ALA A 123 22.51 5.49 12.69
CA ALA A 123 23.23 6.42 13.55
C ALA A 123 22.37 7.60 14.01
N ARG A 124 21.42 8.02 13.16
CA ARG A 124 20.58 9.20 13.38
C ARG A 124 19.17 8.87 13.85
N TYR A 125 18.78 7.60 13.96
CA TYR A 125 17.39 7.17 14.22
C TYR A 125 16.77 7.82 15.48
N GLY A 126 17.59 8.08 16.51
CA GLY A 126 17.17 8.80 17.72
C GLY A 126 16.98 10.31 17.56
N GLU A 127 17.56 10.96 16.54
CA GLU A 127 17.40 12.40 16.27
C GLU A 127 15.93 12.79 16.01
N VAL A 128 15.10 11.85 15.55
CA VAL A 128 13.66 12.07 15.33
C VAL A 128 12.93 12.45 16.62
N ALA A 129 13.51 12.24 17.80
CA ALA A 129 12.99 12.77 19.07
C ALA A 129 12.94 14.30 19.11
N ALA A 130 13.88 14.96 18.44
CA ALA A 130 13.97 16.40 18.33
C ALA A 130 13.20 16.97 17.10
N VAL A 131 12.70 16.11 16.21
CA VAL A 131 11.93 16.53 15.03
C VAL A 131 10.51 16.92 15.45
N GLN A 132 10.05 18.10 15.02
CA GLN A 132 8.71 18.56 15.34
C GLN A 132 7.66 17.90 14.45
N GLY A 133 6.96 16.90 14.98
CA GLY A 133 5.78 16.29 14.37
C GLY A 133 6.00 14.85 13.89
N PRO A 134 5.01 14.24 13.23
CA PRO A 134 5.04 12.82 12.91
C PRO A 134 6.13 12.50 11.88
N ALA A 135 6.92 11.45 12.13
CA ALA A 135 7.96 10.98 11.22
C ALA A 135 7.61 9.59 10.67
N PHE A 136 7.90 9.36 9.39
CA PHE A 136 7.62 8.11 8.69
C PHE A 136 8.91 7.58 8.06
N LEU A 137 9.27 6.32 8.34
CA LEU A 137 10.40 5.63 7.71
C LEU A 137 9.92 4.64 6.64
N VAL A 138 10.55 4.62 5.47
CA VAL A 138 10.34 3.61 4.43
C VAL A 138 11.66 3.02 3.95
N VAL A 139 11.70 1.68 3.85
CA VAL A 139 12.79 0.87 3.28
C VAL A 139 12.26 0.05 2.11
N ARG A 140 13.15 -0.35 1.19
CA ARG A 140 12.77 -1.07 -0.02
C ARG A 140 12.36 -2.53 0.25
N ASP A 141 13.09 -3.20 1.13
CA ASP A 141 12.97 -4.64 1.35
C ASP A 141 13.27 -5.07 2.80
N LEU A 142 13.02 -6.35 3.10
CA LEU A 142 13.24 -6.95 4.41
C LEU A 142 14.73 -7.07 4.78
N ALA A 143 15.63 -7.13 3.80
CA ALA A 143 17.08 -7.15 4.03
C ALA A 143 17.57 -5.80 4.58
N THR A 144 17.08 -4.71 3.99
CA THR A 144 17.33 -3.33 4.43
C THR A 144 16.68 -3.06 5.79
N ALA A 145 15.45 -3.52 6.00
CA ALA A 145 14.75 -3.45 7.30
C ALA A 145 15.56 -4.15 8.41
N ARG A 146 16.06 -5.37 8.12
CA ARG A 146 16.93 -6.14 9.01
C ARG A 146 18.25 -5.43 9.28
N ALA A 147 18.94 -4.95 8.24
CA ALA A 147 20.23 -4.27 8.38
C ALA A 147 20.12 -3.00 9.26
N LEU A 148 19.02 -2.25 9.13
CA LEU A 148 18.73 -1.07 9.94
C LEU A 148 18.57 -1.40 11.44
N VAL A 149 17.85 -2.49 11.74
CA VAL A 149 17.72 -3.00 13.13
C VAL A 149 19.03 -3.57 13.66
N GLU A 150 19.77 -4.34 12.85
CA GLU A 150 21.08 -4.89 13.21
C GLU A 150 22.13 -3.79 13.43
N ALA A 151 21.99 -2.63 12.77
CA ALA A 151 22.81 -1.43 12.99
C ALA A 151 22.39 -0.58 14.22
N GLY A 152 21.37 -1.00 14.98
CA GLY A 152 20.99 -0.39 16.26
C GLY A 152 19.77 0.52 16.23
N ALA A 153 19.03 0.62 15.11
CA ALA A 153 17.76 1.34 15.09
C ALA A 153 16.70 0.59 15.92
N ALA A 154 16.21 1.22 16.99
CA ALA A 154 15.19 0.66 17.88
C ALA A 154 13.78 0.72 17.26
N ILE A 155 13.55 -0.11 16.24
CA ILE A 155 12.28 -0.22 15.51
C ILE A 155 11.43 -1.35 16.11
N PRO A 156 10.25 -1.05 16.69
CA PRO A 156 9.40 -2.08 17.33
C PRO A 156 8.57 -2.89 16.33
N SER A 157 8.28 -2.33 15.15
CA SER A 157 7.44 -2.98 14.15
C SER A 157 7.65 -2.39 12.75
N PHE A 158 7.49 -3.24 11.73
CA PHE A 158 7.38 -2.85 10.33
C PHE A 158 6.00 -3.17 9.76
N ASN A 159 5.45 -2.19 9.06
CA ASN A 159 4.33 -2.36 8.15
C ASN A 159 4.84 -2.90 6.80
N LEU A 160 4.38 -4.07 6.39
CA LEU A 160 4.69 -4.64 5.08
C LEU A 160 3.63 -4.19 4.08
N GLY A 161 4.06 -3.34 3.16
CA GLY A 161 3.19 -2.54 2.32
C GLY A 161 3.09 -3.00 0.88
N GLY A 162 4.22 -3.34 0.28
CA GLY A 162 4.34 -3.76 -1.11
C GLY A 162 5.68 -4.44 -1.35
N LEU A 163 5.66 -5.76 -1.51
CA LEU A 163 6.80 -6.56 -1.95
C LEU A 163 6.30 -7.31 -3.18
N HIS A 164 6.46 -6.73 -4.36
CA HIS A 164 5.83 -7.22 -5.57
C HIS A 164 6.58 -8.43 -6.15
N TYR A 165 5.91 -9.13 -7.07
CA TYR A 165 6.46 -10.29 -7.74
C TYR A 165 7.80 -9.99 -8.42
N ALA A 166 8.80 -10.80 -8.09
CA ALA A 166 10.05 -10.97 -8.83
C ALA A 166 10.27 -12.47 -9.10
N PRO A 167 11.04 -12.85 -10.13
CA PRO A 167 11.33 -14.27 -10.41
C PRO A 167 11.92 -14.98 -9.18
N GLY A 168 11.29 -16.08 -8.77
CA GLY A 168 11.67 -16.84 -7.57
C GLY A 168 10.86 -16.50 -6.31
N LYS A 169 10.10 -15.40 -6.29
CA LYS A 169 9.21 -15.07 -5.17
C LYS A 169 7.83 -15.73 -5.30
N GLU A 170 7.34 -16.28 -4.20
CA GLU A 170 6.04 -16.92 -4.07
C GLU A 170 4.99 -15.94 -3.54
N LYS A 171 3.72 -16.12 -3.94
CA LYS A 171 2.63 -15.21 -3.55
C LYS A 171 2.15 -15.50 -2.12
N VAL A 172 2.28 -14.53 -1.22
CA VAL A 172 1.66 -14.56 0.12
C VAL A 172 0.28 -13.90 0.10
N ASN A 173 0.14 -12.74 -0.55
CA ASN A 173 -1.15 -12.11 -0.84
C ASN A 173 -1.08 -11.26 -2.12
N GLU A 174 -2.06 -10.38 -2.37
CA GLU A 174 -2.08 -9.55 -3.59
C GLU A 174 -0.91 -8.57 -3.74
N TYR A 175 -0.25 -8.17 -2.65
CA TYR A 175 0.80 -7.15 -2.61
C TYR A 175 2.09 -7.60 -1.89
N ILE A 176 2.15 -8.83 -1.36
CA ILE A 176 3.32 -9.43 -0.74
C ILE A 176 3.66 -10.74 -1.46
N TYR A 177 4.86 -10.78 -2.01
CA TYR A 177 5.53 -11.92 -2.60
C TYR A 177 6.89 -12.06 -1.92
N LEU A 178 7.22 -13.26 -1.45
CA LEU A 178 8.45 -13.53 -0.69
C LEU A 178 9.23 -14.69 -1.30
N ASP A 179 10.55 -14.61 -1.26
CA ASP A 179 11.44 -15.77 -1.37
C ASP A 179 12.01 -16.18 -0.01
N GLU A 180 12.87 -17.21 0.02
CA GLU A 180 13.49 -17.70 1.25
C GLU A 180 14.50 -16.69 1.87
N SER A 181 15.06 -15.76 1.08
CA SER A 181 15.89 -14.67 1.62
C SER A 181 15.01 -13.66 2.38
N ASP A 182 13.84 -13.31 1.83
CA ASP A 182 12.86 -12.49 2.53
C ASP A 182 12.36 -13.17 3.81
N ARG A 183 11.97 -14.46 3.75
CA ARG A 183 11.51 -15.23 4.92
C ARG A 183 12.60 -15.33 5.98
N SER A 184 13.85 -15.55 5.59
CA SER A 184 15.01 -15.56 6.49
C SER A 184 15.24 -14.19 7.17
N ALA A 185 15.07 -13.08 6.44
CA ALA A 185 15.13 -11.74 7.00
C ALA A 185 13.94 -11.46 7.95
N ALA A 186 12.73 -11.93 7.63
CA ALA A 186 11.55 -11.82 8.48
C ALA A 186 11.74 -12.55 9.82
N ARG A 187 12.18 -13.82 9.78
CA ARG A 187 12.49 -14.60 11.00
C ARG A 187 13.58 -13.92 11.86
N ALA A 188 14.59 -13.32 11.23
CA ALA A 188 15.66 -12.60 11.93
C ALA A 188 15.19 -11.28 12.58
N LEU A 189 14.14 -10.65 12.04
CA LEU A 189 13.48 -9.48 12.63
C LEU A 189 12.56 -9.89 13.80
N GLU A 190 11.70 -10.89 13.61
CA GLU A 190 10.82 -11.38 14.68
C GLU A 190 11.60 -11.94 15.87
N ALA A 191 12.72 -12.64 15.64
CA ALA A 191 13.62 -13.12 16.69
C ALA A 191 14.28 -11.99 17.52
N ARG A 192 14.21 -10.74 17.05
CA ARG A 192 14.64 -9.53 17.78
C ARG A 192 13.47 -8.77 18.42
N GLY A 193 12.26 -9.33 18.39
CA GLY A 193 11.05 -8.71 18.94
C GLY A 193 10.40 -7.67 18.03
N VAL A 194 10.75 -7.63 16.74
CA VAL A 194 10.16 -6.70 15.76
C VAL A 194 8.89 -7.30 15.18
N GLU A 195 7.72 -6.66 15.37
CA GLU A 195 6.47 -7.17 14.78
C GLU A 195 6.39 -6.87 13.27
N LEU A 196 5.98 -7.85 12.46
CA LEU A 196 5.78 -7.70 11.02
C LEU A 196 4.28 -7.72 10.67
N VAL A 197 3.76 -6.59 10.18
CA VAL A 197 2.32 -6.37 9.98
C VAL A 197 2.02 -6.01 8.52
N VAL A 198 1.40 -6.94 7.81
CA VAL A 198 0.96 -6.80 6.42
C VAL A 198 -0.28 -5.90 6.34
N GLN A 199 -0.14 -4.75 5.67
CA GLN A 199 -1.21 -3.80 5.38
C GLN A 199 -0.77 -2.82 4.28
N ASP A 200 -1.39 -2.88 3.10
CA ASP A 200 -1.07 -1.99 1.96
C ASP A 200 -1.46 -0.53 2.26
N VAL A 201 -2.71 -0.29 2.69
CA VAL A 201 -3.27 1.05 2.97
C VAL A 201 -4.05 1.07 4.31
N PRO A 202 -4.27 2.24 4.94
CA PRO A 202 -4.91 2.32 6.27
C PRO A 202 -6.33 1.75 6.36
N ALA A 203 -7.05 1.67 5.23
CA ALA A 203 -8.40 1.11 5.17
C ALA A 203 -8.43 -0.43 5.09
N SER A 204 -7.30 -1.07 4.74
CA SER A 204 -7.19 -2.52 4.64
C SER A 204 -6.99 -3.16 6.01
N ARG A 205 -7.40 -4.42 6.14
CA ARG A 205 -7.23 -5.21 7.37
C ARG A 205 -5.74 -5.53 7.59
N ALA A 206 -5.17 -5.00 8.66
CA ALA A 206 -3.85 -5.38 9.16
C ALA A 206 -3.83 -6.85 9.63
N GLN A 207 -2.76 -7.56 9.28
CA GLN A 207 -2.53 -8.97 9.65
C GLN A 207 -1.05 -9.21 9.95
N ARG A 208 -0.72 -10.07 10.91
CA ARG A 208 0.69 -10.47 11.14
C ARG A 208 1.20 -11.30 9.96
N LEU A 209 2.47 -11.11 9.58
CA LEU A 209 3.06 -11.85 8.46
C LEU A 209 3.02 -13.37 8.69
N GLY A 210 3.47 -13.85 9.86
CA GLY A 210 3.43 -15.28 10.21
C GLY A 210 2.04 -15.92 10.26
N SER A 211 0.95 -15.13 10.21
CA SER A 211 -0.43 -15.64 10.06
C SER A 211 -0.86 -15.81 8.60
N LEU A 212 -0.13 -15.23 7.65
CA LEU A 212 -0.33 -15.35 6.20
C LEU A 212 0.71 -16.29 5.57
N ASP A 213 1.95 -16.25 6.04
CA ASP A 213 3.05 -17.11 5.62
C ASP A 213 3.76 -17.73 6.85
N PRO A 214 3.35 -18.93 7.30
CA PRO A 214 3.95 -19.57 8.47
C PRO A 214 5.46 -19.84 8.35
N GLU A 215 6.01 -19.92 7.13
CA GLU A 215 7.45 -20.11 6.90
C GLU A 215 8.28 -18.87 7.26
N SER A 216 7.65 -17.70 7.34
CA SER A 216 8.28 -16.44 7.73
C SER A 216 8.34 -16.21 9.25
N ALA A 217 7.63 -17.03 10.03
CA ALA A 217 7.52 -16.86 11.48
C ALA A 217 8.79 -17.34 12.22
N ALA A 218 9.20 -16.62 13.26
CA ALA A 218 10.21 -17.14 14.19
C ALA A 218 9.71 -18.42 14.90
N SER A 219 10.59 -19.42 15.03
CA SER A 219 10.33 -20.71 15.69
C SER A 219 10.53 -20.67 17.21
#